data_AF-X1G8V7-F1
#
_entry.id   AF-X1G8V7-F1
#
_cell.length_a   1.000
_cell.length_b   1.000
_cell.length_c   1.000
_cell.angle_alpha   90.00
_cell.angle_beta   90.00
_cell.angle_gamma   90.00
#
_symmetry.space_group_name_H-M   'P 1'
#
loop_
_entity.id
_entity.type
_entity.pdbx_description
1 polymer ?
#
loop_
_entity_poly.entity_id
_entity_poly.type
_entity_poly.pdbx_seq_one_letter_code
_entity_poly.pdbx_strand_id
1 'polypeptide(L)'
;MASISVKNNDLVNCPICNSNKALNMLDLNCGNLDNSTLYQSVKINACTECSHIFNRLSLEEIEGLKKYYNEEYAPLNLSSTDKFGDRPGS
;
A
#
# COMPACT_ATOMS: atom_id res chain seq x y z
N MET A 1 -23.69 16.19 14.94
CA MET A 1 -23.47 14.84 14.38
C MET A 1 -22.93 15.02 12.98
N ALA A 2 -21.60 14.96 12.81
CA ALA A 2 -20.99 15.07 11.49
C ALA A 2 -21.00 13.68 10.84
N SER A 3 -21.81 13.52 9.80
CA SER A 3 -21.84 12.32 8.98
C SER A 3 -20.55 12.25 8.18
N ILE A 4 -19.68 11.29 8.52
CA ILE A 4 -18.46 11.01 7.75
C ILE A 4 -18.90 10.28 6.48
N SER A 5 -18.88 10.97 5.35
CA SER A 5 -19.10 10.39 4.04
C SER A 5 -17.83 9.62 3.64
N VAL A 6 -17.85 8.30 3.85
CA VAL A 6 -16.77 7.41 3.41
C VAL A 6 -16.83 7.33 1.89
N LYS A 7 -15.94 8.06 1.20
CA LYS A 7 -15.72 7.88 -0.24
C LYS A 7 -15.13 6.49 -0.45
N ASN A 8 -15.96 5.51 -0.78
CA ASN A 8 -15.56 4.14 -1.09
C ASN A 8 -14.81 4.06 -2.45
N ASN A 9 -13.57 4.57 -2.50
CA ASN A 9 -12.66 4.43 -3.65
C ASN A 9 -11.47 3.50 -3.32
N ASP A 10 -11.64 2.66 -2.30
CA ASP A 10 -10.65 1.68 -1.88
C ASP A 10 -10.67 0.45 -2.79
N LEU A 11 -9.50 -0.04 -3.21
CA LEU A 11 -9.41 -1.38 -3.81
C LEU A 11 -9.61 -2.42 -2.70
N VAL A 12 -10.71 -3.16 -2.78
CA VAL A 12 -11.17 -4.08 -1.72
C VAL A 12 -10.74 -5.52 -1.97
N ASN A 13 -10.20 -5.83 -3.16
CA ASN A 13 -9.99 -7.20 -3.58
C ASN A 13 -8.62 -7.73 -3.14
N CYS A 14 -8.61 -8.98 -2.69
CA CYS A 14 -7.39 -9.72 -2.43
C CYS A 14 -6.56 -9.84 -3.71
N PRO A 15 -5.28 -9.45 -3.71
CA PRO A 15 -4.44 -9.51 -4.91
C PRO A 15 -4.11 -10.95 -5.37
N ILE A 16 -4.34 -11.96 -4.52
CA ILE A 16 -4.04 -13.37 -4.82
C ILE A 16 -5.24 -14.09 -5.43
N CYS A 17 -6.44 -13.94 -4.86
CA CYS A 17 -7.64 -14.66 -5.31
C CYS A 17 -8.74 -13.76 -5.86
N ASN A 18 -8.52 -12.44 -5.92
CA ASN A 18 -9.47 -11.41 -6.36
C ASN A 18 -10.80 -11.37 -5.57
N SER A 19 -10.90 -12.08 -4.43
CA SER A 19 -12.06 -12.01 -3.55
C SER A 19 -12.18 -10.63 -2.92
N ASN A 20 -13.41 -10.10 -2.86
CA ASN A 20 -13.74 -8.86 -2.16
C ASN A 20 -14.02 -9.06 -0.67
N LYS A 21 -13.88 -10.28 -0.14
CA LYS A 21 -14.09 -10.59 1.27
C LYS A 21 -12.78 -10.51 2.03
N ALA A 22 -12.67 -9.48 2.87
CA ALA A 22 -11.53 -9.28 3.74
C ALA A 22 -11.96 -8.79 5.12
N LEU A 23 -11.28 -9.28 6.15
CA LEU A 23 -11.38 -8.80 7.51
C LEU A 23 -10.35 -7.70 7.74
N ASN A 24 -10.75 -6.58 8.32
CA ASN A 24 -9.78 -5.58 8.78
C ASN A 24 -9.11 -6.09 10.06
N MET A 25 -7.78 -6.16 10.05
CA MET A 25 -6.99 -6.67 11.17
C MET A 25 -6.40 -5.53 11.99
N LEU A 26 -5.93 -4.47 11.33
CA LEU A 26 -5.17 -3.41 11.98
C LEU A 26 -5.18 -2.13 11.15
N ASP A 27 -5.50 -1.00 11.79
CA ASP A 27 -5.32 0.34 11.24
C ASP A 27 -4.22 1.07 12.04
N LEU A 28 -3.15 1.45 11.36
CA LEU A 28 -2.04 2.21 11.94
C LEU A 28 -1.94 3.57 11.26
N ASN A 29 -1.93 4.64 12.05
CA ASN A 29 -1.50 5.94 11.57
C ASN A 29 0.03 5.99 11.61
N CYS A 30 0.67 6.11 10.44
CA CYS A 30 2.12 6.10 10.34
C CYS A 30 2.72 7.51 10.54
N GLY A 31 1.88 8.54 10.56
CA GLY A 31 2.33 9.92 10.56
C GLY A 31 2.97 10.30 9.21
N ASN A 32 3.13 11.60 9.00
CA ASN A 32 3.80 12.12 7.81
C ASN A 32 4.54 13.39 8.22
N LEU A 33 5.83 13.25 8.52
CA LEU A 33 6.68 14.34 9.02
C LEU A 33 7.32 15.15 7.88
N ASP A 34 7.40 14.57 6.68
CA ASP A 34 8.15 15.08 5.53
C ASP A 34 7.27 15.39 4.31
N ASN A 35 5.94 15.31 4.46
CA ASN A 35 4.95 15.36 3.38
C ASN A 35 5.21 14.30 2.29
N SER A 36 5.83 13.16 2.64
CA SER A 36 6.04 12.05 1.73
C SER A 36 4.71 11.57 1.13
N THR A 37 4.75 11.17 -0.13
CA THR A 37 3.66 10.49 -0.84
C THR A 37 3.41 9.07 -0.33
N LEU A 38 4.28 8.56 0.54
CA LEU A 38 4.13 7.26 1.19
C LEU A 38 3.00 7.27 2.23
N TYR A 39 2.48 6.07 2.51
CA TYR A 39 1.25 5.85 3.27
C TYR A 39 1.17 6.64 4.59
N GLN A 40 0.22 7.58 4.69
CA GLN A 40 -0.10 8.23 5.97
C GLN A 40 -0.74 7.25 6.96
N SER A 41 -1.39 6.22 6.45
CA SER A 41 -1.98 5.14 7.25
C SER A 41 -1.76 3.79 6.59
N VAL A 42 -1.47 2.77 7.38
CA VAL A 42 -1.42 1.37 6.94
C VAL A 42 -2.67 0.65 7.43
N LYS A 43 -3.36 -0.05 6.54
CA LYS A 43 -4.58 -0.82 6.82
C LYS A 43 -4.32 -2.28 6.48
N ILE A 44 -4.07 -3.11 7.47
CA ILE A 44 -3.79 -4.53 7.25
C ILE A 44 -5.10 -5.30 7.21
N ASN A 45 -5.34 -5.99 6.10
CA ASN A 45 -6.50 -6.83 5.86
C ASN A 45 -6.08 -8.29 5.68
N ALA A 46 -6.94 -9.21 6.12
CA ALA A 46 -6.81 -10.64 5.85
C ALA A 46 -7.99 -11.10 4.95
N CYS A 47 -7.70 -11.70 3.81
CA CYS A 47 -8.72 -12.28 2.94
C CYS A 47 -9.36 -13.48 3.64
N THR A 48 -10.70 -13.53 3.71
CA THR A 48 -11.39 -14.64 4.38
C THR A 48 -11.51 -15.88 3.49
N GLU A 49 -11.20 -15.78 2.20
CA GLU A 49 -11.26 -16.90 1.25
C GLU A 49 -9.92 -17.63 1.10
N CYS A 50 -8.80 -16.90 1.03
CA CYS A 50 -7.47 -17.49 0.83
C CYS A 50 -6.48 -17.21 1.97
N SER A 51 -6.92 -16.53 3.04
CA SER A 51 -6.10 -16.16 4.19
C SER A 51 -4.88 -15.26 3.90
N HIS A 52 -4.77 -14.72 2.69
CA HIS A 52 -3.72 -13.77 2.34
C HIS A 52 -3.85 -12.48 3.16
N ILE A 53 -2.75 -12.05 3.77
CA ILE A 53 -2.65 -10.80 4.53
C ILE A 53 -2.02 -9.74 3.63
N PHE A 54 -2.67 -8.58 3.50
CA PHE A 54 -2.22 -7.52 2.61
C PHE A 54 -2.57 -6.13 3.16
N ASN A 55 -1.80 -5.12 2.74
CA ASN A 55 -2.14 -3.73 2.98
C ASN A 55 -3.25 -3.31 2.02
N ARG A 56 -4.37 -2.83 2.54
CA ARG A 56 -5.48 -2.32 1.75
C ARG A 56 -5.22 -0.88 1.37
N LEU A 57 -5.23 -0.63 0.06
CA LEU A 57 -4.90 0.66 -0.53
C LEU A 57 -6.09 1.23 -1.29
N SER A 58 -6.24 2.55 -1.22
CA SER A 58 -7.05 3.32 -2.14
C SER A 58 -6.38 3.44 -3.51
N LEU A 59 -7.18 3.72 -4.54
CA LEU A 59 -6.65 4.02 -5.87
C LEU A 59 -5.66 5.20 -5.83
N GLU A 60 -5.96 6.22 -5.01
CA GLU A 60 -5.09 7.40 -4.83
C GLU A 60 -3.74 7.00 -4.23
N GLU A 61 -3.72 6.14 -3.21
CA GLU A 61 -2.48 5.62 -2.62
C GLU A 61 -1.67 4.80 -3.62
N ILE A 62 -2.33 3.98 -4.45
CA ILE A 62 -1.63 3.20 -5.49
C ILE A 62 -0.97 4.12 -6.53
N GLU A 63 -1.66 5.15 -6.99
CA GLU A 63 -1.08 6.12 -7.92
C GLU A 63 0.07 6.91 -7.27
N GLY A 64 -0.06 7.27 -6.00
CA GLY A 64 1.01 7.89 -5.20
C GLY A 64 2.27 7.03 -5.14
N LEU A 65 2.12 5.73 -4.88
CA LEU A 65 3.25 4.79 -4.89
C LEU A 65 3.88 4.63 -6.26
N LYS A 66 3.07 4.50 -7.32
CA LYS A 66 3.59 4.41 -8.69
C LYS A 66 4.42 5.63 -9.02
N LYS A 67 3.92 6.82 -8.67
CA LYS A 67 4.65 8.07 -8.87
C LYS A 67 5.97 8.07 -8.09
N TYR A 68 5.93 7.74 -6.80
CA TYR A 68 7.14 7.63 -5.96
C TYR A 68 8.17 6.69 -6.59
N TYR A 69 7.77 5.48 -6.97
CA TYR A 69 8.71 4.50 -7.52
C TYR A 69 9.29 4.95 -8.88
N ASN A 70 8.49 5.55 -9.74
CA ASN A 70 8.90 5.93 -11.09
C ASN A 70 9.69 7.24 -11.15
N GLU A 71 9.32 8.22 -10.34
CA GLU A 71 9.84 9.60 -10.44
C GLU A 71 10.85 9.93 -9.34
N GLU A 72 10.72 9.33 -8.16
CA GLU A 72 11.59 9.64 -7.02
C GLU A 72 12.61 8.52 -6.82
N TYR A 73 12.16 7.27 -6.69
CA TYR A 73 13.03 6.14 -6.37
C TYR A 73 13.88 5.69 -7.56
N ALA A 74 13.29 5.49 -8.74
CA ALA A 74 14.01 4.94 -9.90
C ALA A 74 15.17 5.84 -10.39
N PRO A 75 15.01 7.18 -10.54
CA PRO A 75 16.12 8.06 -10.93
C PRO A 75 17.26 8.11 -9.93
N LEU A 76 16.95 8.10 -8.63
CA LEU A 76 17.96 8.08 -7.57
C LEU A 76 18.75 6.76 -7.54
N ASN A 77 18.10 5.65 -7.89
CA ASN A 77 18.74 4.32 -7.89
C ASN A 77 19.29 3.89 -9.26
N LEU A 78 19.10 4.69 -10.32
CA LEU A 78 19.60 4.39 -11.67
C LEU A 78 21.14 4.32 -11.76
N SER A 79 21.81 4.99 -10.82
CA SER A 79 23.28 4.96 -10.66
C SER A 79 23.77 3.92 -9.65
N SER A 80 22.87 3.13 -9.05
CA SER A 80 23.25 2.08 -8.12
C SER A 80 24.08 1.02 -8.85
N THR A 81 25.26 0.72 -8.31
CA THR A 81 26.10 -0.40 -8.74
C THR A 81 25.42 -1.74 -8.47
N ASP A 82 24.55 -1.80 -7.46
CA ASP A 82 23.70 -2.94 -7.16
C ASP A 82 22.30 -2.74 -7.78
N LYS A 83 22.07 -3.45 -8.88
CA LYS A 83 20.77 -3.49 -9.58
C LYS A 83 19.92 -4.70 -9.19
N PHE A 84 20.46 -5.60 -8.38
CA PHE A 84 19.80 -6.85 -8.03
C PHE A 84 19.08 -6.75 -6.69
N GLY A 85 19.55 -5.87 -5.80
CA GLY A 85 19.01 -5.70 -4.45
C GLY A 85 19.24 -6.94 -3.60
N ASP A 86 19.19 -6.78 -2.27
CA ASP A 86 19.27 -7.91 -1.37
C ASP A 86 18.05 -8.82 -1.57
N ARG A 87 18.29 -10.03 -2.08
CA ARG A 87 17.29 -11.10 -2.04
C ARG A 87 17.18 -11.56 -0.58
N PRO A 88 16.00 -11.46 0.06
CA PRO A 88 15.84 -12.04 1.38
C PRO A 88 16.01 -13.57 1.27
N GLY A 89 16.99 -14.13 1.97
CA GLY A 89 17.22 -15.58 2.07
C GLY A 89 18.48 -16.14 1.39
N SER A 90 19.45 -15.31 1.00
CA SER A 90 20.81 -15.77 0.64
C SER A 90 21.72 -16.01 1.85
#